data_AF-A0A0P9CVU1-F1
#
_entry.id   AF-A0A0P9CVU1-F1
#
_cell.length_a   1.000
_cell.length_b   1.000
_cell.length_c   1.000
_cell.angle_alpha   90.00
_cell.angle_beta   90.00
_cell.angle_gamma   90.00
#
_symmetry.space_group_name_H-M   'P 1'
#
loop_
_entity.id
_entity.type
_entity.pdbx_description
1 polymer ?
#
loop_
_entity_poly.entity_id
_entity_poly.type
_entity_poly.pdbx_seq_one_letter_code
_entity_poly.pdbx_strand_id
1 'polypeptide(L)'
;MAVISRPMKSRRTAPPGGVWPALSPWLATALAYILILALGAVLLTAAWGWGQRRLDDLRYGYPRTTQIDGLVGHNETGGTPTHLIAINQNRQVSILELPGGDASKLQVLAGPYLVGADGDTVVPYLSLHDLTGDGNVDLLLQVRGEVVVYVNDQGGFRLLTPAERAQLVAPGARGP
;
A
#
# COMPACT_ATOMS: atom_id res chain seq x y z
N MET A 1 -33.52 84.04 -44.71
CA MET A 1 -33.78 83.61 -43.32
C MET A 1 -32.61 82.77 -42.86
N ALA A 2 -31.76 83.27 -41.96
CA ALA A 2 -30.58 82.55 -41.48
C ALA A 2 -30.86 81.97 -40.08
N VAL A 3 -30.77 80.64 -39.98
CA VAL A 3 -30.98 79.87 -38.74
C VAL A 3 -29.66 79.84 -37.97
N ILE A 4 -29.66 80.36 -36.74
CA ILE A 4 -28.52 80.30 -35.82
C ILE A 4 -28.61 78.97 -35.06
N SER A 5 -27.70 78.03 -35.34
CA SER A 5 -27.59 76.79 -34.59
C SER A 5 -26.79 77.01 -33.31
N ARG A 6 -27.40 76.66 -32.17
CA ARG A 6 -26.80 76.73 -30.83
C ARG A 6 -25.99 75.45 -30.60
N PRO A 7 -24.72 75.51 -30.16
CA PRO A 7 -23.94 74.29 -29.95
C PRO A 7 -24.46 73.54 -28.72
N MET A 8 -24.95 72.32 -28.92
CA MET A 8 -25.33 71.42 -27.83
C MET A 8 -24.07 70.86 -27.16
N LYS A 9 -23.92 71.16 -25.87
CA LYS A 9 -22.85 70.65 -25.02
C LYS A 9 -23.04 69.14 -24.84
N SER A 10 -22.23 68.34 -25.54
CA SER A 10 -22.19 66.89 -25.39
C SER A 10 -21.77 66.53 -23.95
N ARG A 11 -22.75 66.06 -23.18
CA ARG A 11 -22.54 65.56 -21.82
C ARG A 11 -22.04 64.12 -21.97
N ARG A 12 -20.73 63.91 -21.95
CA ARG A 12 -20.13 62.57 -21.87
C ARG A 12 -20.60 61.92 -20.57
N THR A 13 -21.50 60.95 -20.67
CA THR A 13 -21.82 60.04 -19.57
C THR A 13 -20.65 59.07 -19.43
N ALA A 14 -19.86 59.23 -18.37
CA ALA A 14 -18.90 58.21 -17.98
C ALA A 14 -19.66 56.93 -17.63
N PRO A 15 -19.22 55.73 -18.08
CA PRO A 15 -19.81 54.49 -17.62
C PRO A 15 -19.66 54.40 -16.10
N PRO A 16 -20.65 53.84 -15.37
CA PRO A 16 -20.49 53.58 -13.95
C PRO A 16 -19.27 52.68 -13.77
N GLY A 17 -18.24 53.22 -13.13
CA GLY A 17 -17.05 52.47 -12.76
C GLY A 17 -17.49 51.28 -11.91
N GLY A 18 -17.32 50.07 -12.45
CA GLY A 18 -17.69 48.85 -11.77
C GLY A 18 -16.95 48.76 -10.45
N VAL A 19 -17.66 48.99 -9.35
CA VAL A 19 -17.18 48.64 -8.02
C VAL A 19 -17.20 47.13 -7.95
N TRP A 20 -16.05 46.51 -8.21
CA TRP A 20 -15.82 45.16 -7.70
C TRP A 20 -16.03 45.29 -6.18
N PRO A 21 -17.02 44.61 -5.58
CA PRO A 21 -17.23 44.73 -4.15
C PRO A 21 -15.92 44.31 -3.50
N ALA A 22 -15.22 45.26 -2.88
CA ALA A 22 -14.02 44.96 -2.12
C ALA A 22 -14.47 43.96 -1.05
N LEU A 23 -14.03 42.70 -1.18
CA LEU A 23 -14.20 41.73 -0.12
C LEU A 23 -13.73 42.40 1.16
N SER A 24 -14.58 42.41 2.18
CA SER A 24 -14.26 43.04 3.45
C SER A 24 -12.85 42.59 3.88
N PRO A 25 -11.95 43.48 4.30
CA PRO A 25 -10.54 43.13 4.54
C PRO A 25 -10.37 41.98 5.52
N TRP A 26 -11.30 41.79 6.48
CA TRP A 26 -11.31 40.65 7.39
C TRP A 26 -11.67 39.31 6.70
N LEU A 27 -12.53 39.32 5.69
CA LEU A 27 -12.85 38.13 4.89
C LEU A 27 -11.65 37.75 4.01
N ALA A 28 -10.99 38.75 3.42
CA ALA A 28 -9.80 38.53 2.60
C ALA A 28 -8.65 37.95 3.43
N THR A 29 -8.41 38.47 4.64
CA THR A 29 -7.39 37.92 5.54
C THR A 29 -7.77 36.53 6.04
N ALA A 30 -9.02 36.30 6.45
CA ALA A 30 -9.48 34.98 6.85
C ALA A 30 -9.31 33.94 5.75
N LEU A 31 -9.67 34.29 4.51
CA LEU A 31 -9.47 33.43 3.34
C LEU A 31 -7.99 33.13 3.09
N ALA A 32 -7.11 34.14 3.21
CA ALA A 32 -5.67 33.96 3.07
C ALA A 32 -5.10 33.00 4.13
N TYR A 33 -5.53 33.13 5.39
CA TYR A 33 -5.13 32.20 6.45
C TYR A 33 -5.61 30.78 6.19
N ILE A 34 -6.86 30.59 5.77
CA ILE A 34 -7.39 29.27 5.41
C ILE A 34 -6.56 28.67 4.26
N LEU A 35 -6.21 29.47 3.26
CA LEU A 35 -5.44 29.00 2.11
C LEU A 35 -4.01 28.61 2.49
N ILE A 36 -3.36 29.36 3.39
CA ILE A 36 -2.04 29.03 3.94
C ILE A 36 -2.11 27.74 4.76
N LEU A 37 -3.13 27.58 5.62
CA LEU A 37 -3.32 26.37 6.41
C LEU A 37 -3.59 25.15 5.52
N ALA A 38 -4.43 25.30 4.49
CA ALA A 38 -4.70 24.25 3.52
C ALA A 38 -3.42 23.86 2.76
N LEU A 39 -2.66 24.83 2.26
CA LEU A 39 -1.38 24.58 1.60
C LEU A 39 -0.38 23.90 2.53
N GLY A 40 -0.27 24.38 3.77
CA GLY A 40 0.58 23.79 4.80
C GLY A 40 0.20 22.33 5.08
N ALA A 41 -1.10 22.02 5.18
CA ALA A 41 -1.58 20.66 5.37
C ALA A 41 -1.23 19.76 4.18
N VAL A 42 -1.44 20.22 2.94
CA VAL A 42 -1.07 19.45 1.73
C VAL A 42 0.43 19.16 1.71
N LEU A 43 1.27 20.17 1.93
CA LEU A 43 2.72 20.00 1.94
C LEU A 43 3.18 19.06 3.05
N LEU A 44 2.60 19.18 4.24
CA LEU A 44 2.92 18.29 5.36
C LEU A 44 2.54 16.84 5.06
N THR A 45 1.35 16.60 4.50
CA THR A 45 0.95 15.23 4.10
C THR A 45 1.85 14.66 3.00
N ALA A 46 2.25 15.47 2.02
CA ALA A 46 3.17 15.05 0.97
C ALA A 46 4.56 14.72 1.53
N ALA A 47 5.10 15.57 2.41
CA ALA A 47 6.38 15.35 3.07
C ALA A 47 6.36 14.09 3.95
N TRP A 48 5.27 13.88 4.70
CA TRP A 48 5.08 12.69 5.52
C TRP A 48 5.07 11.41 4.67
N GLY A 49 4.26 11.37 3.62
CA GLY A 49 4.18 10.22 2.72
C GLY A 49 5.46 9.96 1.93
N TRP A 50 6.26 10.99 1.63
CA TRP A 50 7.60 10.83 1.08
C TRP A 50 8.57 10.23 2.12
N GLY A 51 8.54 10.72 3.35
CA GLY A 51 9.39 10.25 4.44
C GLY A 51 9.15 8.78 4.78
N GLN A 52 7.88 8.37 4.89
CA GLN A 52 7.51 6.97 5.12
C GLN A 52 8.04 6.05 4.01
N ARG A 53 7.83 6.40 2.74
CA ARG A 53 8.35 5.61 1.61
C ARG A 53 9.87 5.46 1.67
N ARG A 54 10.59 6.53 1.99
CA ARG A 54 12.06 6.48 2.13
C ARG A 54 12.50 5.59 3.28
N LEU A 55 11.80 5.64 4.41
CA LEU A 55 12.07 4.74 5.53
C LEU A 55 11.84 3.28 5.15
N ASP A 56 10.75 3.00 4.43
CA ASP A 56 10.44 1.67 3.93
C ASP A 56 11.46 1.19 2.90
N ASP A 57 11.94 2.06 2.00
CA ASP A 57 13.01 1.75 1.04
C ASP A 57 14.30 1.35 1.75
N LEU A 58 14.62 2.00 2.86
CA LEU A 58 15.79 1.65 3.67
C LEU A 58 15.60 0.33 4.40
N ARG A 59 14.40 0.05 4.91
CA ARG A 59 14.12 -1.14 5.73
C ARG A 59 13.90 -2.40 4.91
N TYR A 60 13.20 -2.30 3.79
CA TYR A 60 12.71 -3.42 3.01
C TYR A 60 13.27 -3.44 1.57
N GLY A 61 14.05 -2.44 1.18
CA GLY A 61 14.54 -2.30 -0.19
C GLY A 61 13.44 -1.95 -1.19
N TYR A 62 13.82 -1.86 -2.45
CA TYR A 62 12.90 -1.73 -3.59
C TYR A 62 13.45 -2.58 -4.75
N PRO A 63 12.81 -3.70 -5.14
CA PRO A 63 11.51 -4.24 -4.71
C PRO A 63 11.43 -4.61 -3.22
N ARG A 64 10.22 -4.64 -2.64
CA ARG A 64 10.01 -4.94 -1.22
C ARG A 64 10.31 -6.41 -0.93
N THR A 65 11.19 -6.67 0.03
CA THR A 65 11.52 -8.02 0.48
C THR A 65 11.39 -8.17 2.00
N THR A 66 10.97 -9.35 2.43
CA THR A 66 11.13 -9.81 3.80
C THR A 66 11.66 -11.24 3.79
N GLN A 67 12.28 -11.64 4.89
CA GLN A 67 12.86 -12.97 5.01
C GLN A 67 12.70 -13.47 6.44
N ILE A 68 12.53 -14.78 6.57
CA ILE A 68 12.47 -15.49 7.85
C ILE A 68 13.18 -16.84 7.71
N ASP A 69 13.59 -17.39 8.85
CA ASP A 69 14.15 -18.73 8.95
C ASP A 69 13.28 -19.57 9.89
N GLY A 70 13.08 -20.84 9.58
CA GLY A 70 12.32 -21.74 10.44
C GLY A 70 12.56 -23.21 10.15
N LEU A 71 12.23 -24.04 11.15
CA LEU A 71 12.21 -25.49 11.02
C LEU A 71 10.80 -25.91 10.58
N VAL A 72 10.66 -26.28 9.32
CA VAL A 72 9.41 -26.68 8.66
C VAL A 72 9.47 -28.12 8.14
N GLY A 73 10.58 -28.83 8.37
CA GLY A 73 10.75 -30.23 7.97
C GLY A 73 11.27 -30.42 6.54
N HIS A 74 11.69 -29.35 5.86
CA HIS A 74 12.13 -29.40 4.46
C HIS A 74 13.65 -29.48 4.35
N ASN A 75 14.18 -30.71 4.28
CA ASN A 75 15.61 -30.97 4.06
C ASN A 75 16.57 -30.33 5.10
N GLU A 76 16.10 -30.14 6.33
CA GLU A 76 16.80 -29.46 7.43
C GLU A 76 17.83 -30.37 8.12
N THR A 77 18.69 -31.00 7.33
CA THR A 77 19.69 -31.94 7.83
C THR A 77 20.71 -31.19 8.69
N GLY A 78 20.95 -31.68 9.91
CA GLY A 78 21.90 -31.05 10.83
C GLY A 78 21.35 -29.80 11.54
N GLY A 79 20.04 -29.54 11.47
CA GLY A 79 19.39 -28.42 12.17
C GLY A 79 19.52 -27.07 11.47
N THR A 80 20.04 -27.04 10.24
CA THR A 80 20.02 -25.84 9.41
C THR A 80 18.57 -25.54 9.00
N PRO A 81 18.01 -24.37 9.35
CA PRO A 81 16.63 -24.05 9.05
C PRO A 81 16.41 -23.82 7.55
N THR A 82 15.15 -23.93 7.13
CA THR A 82 14.71 -23.49 5.81
C THR A 82 14.66 -21.96 5.79
N HIS A 83 15.28 -21.37 4.76
CA HIS A 83 15.29 -19.93 4.56
C HIS A 83 14.19 -19.54 3.57
N LEU A 84 13.34 -18.60 3.98
CA LEU A 84 12.18 -18.16 3.22
C LEU A 84 12.30 -16.67 2.93
N ILE A 85 12.13 -16.28 1.67
CA ILE A 85 12.18 -14.89 1.22
C ILE A 85 10.88 -14.58 0.49
N ALA A 86 10.11 -13.61 0.98
CA ALA A 86 9.02 -13.04 0.21
C ALA A 86 9.50 -11.80 -0.53
N ILE A 87 9.17 -11.71 -1.81
CA ILE A 87 9.48 -10.57 -2.66
C ILE A 87 8.20 -10.08 -3.34
N ASN A 88 7.99 -8.76 -3.32
CA ASN A 88 7.01 -8.10 -4.16
C ASN A 88 7.72 -7.49 -5.36
N GLN A 89 7.75 -8.22 -6.47
CA GLN A 89 8.35 -7.76 -7.71
C GLN A 89 7.27 -7.18 -8.62
N ASN A 90 7.23 -5.85 -8.72
CA ASN A 90 6.28 -5.13 -9.58
C ASN A 90 4.82 -5.62 -9.41
N ARG A 91 4.35 -5.71 -8.16
CA ARG A 91 3.01 -6.18 -7.76
C ARG A 91 2.81 -7.69 -7.78
N GLN A 92 3.74 -8.45 -8.34
CA GLN A 92 3.71 -9.90 -8.25
C GLN A 92 4.44 -10.32 -6.97
N VAL A 93 3.71 -10.88 -6.01
CA VAL A 93 4.34 -11.48 -4.84
C VAL A 93 4.78 -12.90 -5.19
N SER A 94 5.99 -13.27 -4.79
CA SER A 94 6.48 -14.64 -4.82
C SER A 94 7.26 -14.93 -3.55
N ILE A 95 7.33 -16.21 -3.20
CA ILE A 95 8.11 -16.68 -2.06
C ILE A 95 9.17 -17.63 -2.60
N LEU A 96 10.41 -17.37 -2.22
CA LEU A 96 11.54 -18.22 -2.50
C LEU A 96 11.81 -19.04 -1.24
N GLU A 97 11.92 -20.34 -1.40
CA GLU A 97 12.18 -21.28 -0.34
C GLU A 97 13.51 -21.98 -0.60
N LEU A 98 14.41 -21.95 0.38
CA LEU A 98 15.70 -22.65 0.35
C LEU A 98 15.70 -23.70 1.47
N PRO A 99 15.27 -24.94 1.17
CA PRO A 99 15.18 -26.05 2.13
C PRO A 99 16.54 -26.34 2.77
N GLY A 100 16.63 -26.23 4.10
CA GLY A 100 17.89 -26.39 4.84
C GLY A 100 19.03 -25.48 4.39
N GLY A 101 18.73 -24.32 3.79
CA GLY A 101 19.72 -23.39 3.23
C GLY A 101 20.38 -23.85 1.93
N ASP A 102 19.89 -24.92 1.30
CA ASP A 102 20.45 -25.48 0.07
C ASP A 102 19.87 -24.79 -1.17
N ALA A 103 20.67 -23.93 -1.80
CA ALA A 103 20.30 -23.22 -3.02
C ALA A 103 20.03 -24.14 -4.21
N SER A 104 20.54 -25.38 -4.21
CA SER A 104 20.24 -26.36 -5.27
C SER A 104 18.81 -26.88 -5.22
N LYS A 105 18.12 -26.69 -4.08
CA LYS A 105 16.74 -27.11 -3.85
C LYS A 105 15.75 -25.94 -3.79
N LEU A 106 16.16 -24.78 -4.33
CA LEU A 106 15.34 -23.58 -4.37
C LEU A 106 13.96 -23.88 -4.99
N GLN A 107 12.90 -23.58 -4.24
CA GLN A 107 11.53 -23.63 -4.74
C GLN A 107 10.95 -22.23 -4.79
N VAL A 108 10.04 -22.00 -5.75
CA VAL A 108 9.33 -20.72 -5.89
C VAL A 108 7.84 -20.96 -5.75
N LEU A 109 7.25 -20.39 -4.72
CA LEU A 109 5.82 -20.42 -4.46
C LEU A 109 5.19 -19.16 -5.05
N ALA A 110 4.14 -19.37 -5.85
CA ALA A 110 3.38 -18.27 -6.44
C ALA A 110 2.53 -17.57 -5.38
N GLY A 111 2.70 -16.25 -5.26
CA GLY A 111 1.87 -15.38 -4.44
C GLY A 111 0.81 -14.62 -5.25
N PRO A 112 -0.03 -13.83 -4.57
CA PRO A 112 -1.04 -13.02 -5.21
C PRO A 112 -0.44 -11.88 -6.05
N TYR A 113 -1.21 -11.44 -7.04
CA TYR A 113 -0.94 -10.19 -7.75
C TYR A 113 -1.66 -9.02 -7.06
N LEU A 114 -0.93 -7.95 -6.77
CA LEU A 114 -1.43 -6.80 -6.01
C LEU A 114 -2.01 -5.73 -6.93
N VAL A 115 -3.33 -5.62 -6.92
CA VAL A 115 -4.05 -4.58 -7.67
C VAL A 115 -3.99 -3.23 -6.94
N GLY A 116 -4.04 -2.13 -7.69
CA GLY A 116 -4.01 -0.76 -7.16
C GLY A 116 -2.74 0.01 -7.49
N ALA A 117 -2.78 1.33 -7.29
CA ALA A 117 -1.71 2.24 -7.66
C ALA A 117 -0.44 2.07 -6.79
N ASP A 118 -0.61 1.62 -5.56
CA ASP A 118 0.40 1.43 -4.51
C ASP A 118 0.94 -0.01 -4.42
N GLY A 119 0.46 -0.92 -5.27
CA GLY A 119 0.71 -2.36 -5.14
C GLY A 119 2.19 -2.76 -5.22
N ASP A 120 3.05 -1.95 -5.84
CA ASP A 120 4.50 -2.15 -5.94
C ASP A 120 5.27 -1.80 -4.65
N THR A 121 4.67 -0.99 -3.78
CA THR A 121 5.27 -0.56 -2.50
C THR A 121 4.84 -1.40 -1.30
N VAL A 122 3.89 -2.31 -1.49
CA VAL A 122 3.36 -3.18 -0.42
C VAL A 122 4.44 -4.15 0.04
N VAL A 123 4.63 -4.24 1.36
CA VAL A 123 5.55 -5.17 2.00
C VAL A 123 4.85 -6.50 2.25
N PRO A 124 5.33 -7.63 1.71
CA PRO A 124 4.84 -8.95 2.08
C PRO A 124 5.47 -9.37 3.41
N TYR A 125 4.69 -9.91 4.34
CA TYR A 125 5.18 -10.45 5.60
C TYR A 125 5.00 -11.95 5.65
N LEU A 126 6.03 -12.66 6.08
CA LEU A 126 5.99 -14.10 6.30
C LEU A 126 5.84 -14.44 7.77
N SER A 127 5.13 -15.51 8.06
CA SER A 127 5.08 -16.14 9.38
C SER A 127 4.83 -17.64 9.24
N LEU A 128 5.22 -18.38 10.29
CA LEU A 128 5.20 -19.83 10.31
C LEU A 128 4.37 -20.31 11.50
N HIS A 129 3.28 -21.03 11.24
CA HIS A 129 2.36 -21.55 12.27
C HIS A 129 1.73 -22.86 11.78
N ASP A 130 1.57 -23.84 12.67
CA ASP A 130 0.73 -25.01 12.40
C ASP A 130 -0.74 -24.59 12.51
N LEU A 131 -1.44 -24.49 11.37
CA LEU A 131 -2.85 -24.14 11.30
C LEU A 131 -3.76 -25.36 11.14
N THR A 132 -3.23 -26.46 10.61
CA THR A 132 -4.00 -27.67 10.34
C THR A 132 -4.04 -28.63 11.53
N GLY A 133 -3.11 -28.50 12.48
CA GLY A 133 -2.98 -29.35 13.67
C GLY A 133 -2.34 -30.71 13.37
N ASP A 134 -1.65 -30.85 12.24
CA ASP A 134 -0.98 -32.10 11.84
C ASP A 134 0.47 -32.18 12.35
N GLY A 135 0.95 -31.15 13.05
CA GLY A 135 2.32 -31.03 13.55
C GLY A 135 3.32 -30.51 12.51
N ASN A 136 2.89 -30.27 11.27
CA ASN A 136 3.68 -29.61 10.25
C ASN A 136 3.45 -28.09 10.31
N VAL A 137 4.52 -27.33 10.15
CA VAL A 137 4.44 -25.88 10.23
C VAL A 137 4.02 -25.33 8.86
N ASP A 138 2.87 -24.66 8.82
CA ASP A 138 2.36 -24.00 7.62
C ASP A 138 2.97 -22.60 7.44
N LEU A 139 2.97 -22.13 6.19
CA LEU A 139 3.51 -20.83 5.80
C LEU A 139 2.37 -19.84 5.53
N LEU A 140 2.41 -18.70 6.22
CA LEU A 140 1.45 -17.63 6.08
C LEU A 140 2.12 -16.42 5.45
N LEU A 141 1.55 -15.97 4.34
CA LEU A 141 1.93 -14.74 3.65
C LEU A 141 0.86 -13.68 3.94
N GLN A 142 1.22 -12.66 4.71
CA GLN A 142 0.36 -11.51 4.96
C GLN A 142 0.70 -10.36 4.02
N VAL A 143 -0.30 -9.89 3.26
CA VAL A 143 -0.17 -8.78 2.32
C VAL A 143 -1.41 -7.90 2.42
N ARG A 144 -1.22 -6.60 2.68
CA ARG A 144 -2.33 -5.62 2.79
C ARG A 144 -3.45 -6.05 3.76
N GLY A 145 -3.08 -6.71 4.86
CA GLY A 145 -4.05 -7.20 5.84
C GLY A 145 -4.81 -8.47 5.42
N GLU A 146 -4.58 -8.99 4.22
CA GLU A 146 -5.03 -10.31 3.80
C GLU A 146 -3.96 -11.35 4.11
N VAL A 147 -4.39 -12.58 4.37
CA VAL A 147 -3.50 -13.72 4.65
C VAL A 147 -3.74 -14.79 3.59
N VAL A 148 -2.66 -15.15 2.91
CA VAL A 148 -2.56 -16.30 2.01
C VAL A 148 -1.86 -17.42 2.77
N VAL A 149 -2.48 -18.59 2.82
CA VAL A 149 -1.97 -19.74 3.57
C VAL A 149 -1.43 -20.77 2.59
N TYR A 150 -0.22 -21.23 2.84
CA TYR A 150 0.42 -22.35 2.18
C TYR A 150 0.55 -23.49 3.20
N VAL A 151 -0.19 -24.56 2.97
CA VAL A 151 -0.17 -25.76 3.80
C VAL A 151 1.10 -26.53 3.51
N ASN A 152 1.77 -26.99 4.57
CA ASN A 152 2.88 -27.90 4.46
C ASN A 152 2.36 -29.33 4.29
N ASP A 153 2.52 -29.89 3.10
CA ASP A 153 2.02 -31.22 2.76
C ASP A 153 3.03 -31.96 1.89
N GLN A 154 3.25 -33.24 2.18
CA GLN A 154 4.18 -34.11 1.43
C GLN A 154 5.61 -33.57 1.31
N GLY A 155 6.07 -32.75 2.27
CA GLY A 155 7.43 -32.18 2.29
C GLY A 155 7.61 -30.99 1.35
N GLY A 156 6.53 -30.27 1.06
CA GLY A 156 6.56 -28.99 0.36
C GLY A 156 5.37 -28.11 0.71
N PHE A 157 5.45 -26.84 0.36
CA PHE A 157 4.34 -25.91 0.54
C PHE A 157 3.40 -25.93 -0.67
N ARG A 158 2.09 -26.02 -0.40
CA ARG A 158 1.04 -25.86 -1.40
C ARG A 158 -0.01 -24.87 -0.96
N LEU A 159 -0.66 -24.20 -1.90
CA LEU A 159 -1.73 -23.27 -1.58
C LEU A 159 -2.89 -24.01 -0.88
N LEU A 160 -3.42 -23.42 0.19
CA LEU A 160 -4.61 -23.93 0.87
C LEU A 160 -5.80 -23.97 -0.10
N THR A 161 -6.48 -25.12 -0.18
CA THR A 161 -7.65 -25.26 -1.06
C THR A 161 -8.89 -24.59 -0.46
N PRO A 162 -9.87 -24.18 -1.29
CA PRO A 162 -11.12 -23.61 -0.76
C PRO A 162 -11.87 -24.54 0.19
N ALA A 163 -11.81 -25.86 -0.03
CA ALA A 163 -12.45 -26.86 0.81
C ALA A 163 -11.80 -26.92 2.21
N GLU A 164 -10.47 -26.93 2.27
CA GLU A 164 -9.72 -26.90 3.55
C GLU A 164 -9.90 -25.56 4.27
N ARG A 165 -9.94 -24.45 3.52
CA ARG A 165 -10.24 -23.13 4.09
C ARG A 165 -11.61 -23.09 4.76
N ALA A 166 -12.62 -23.72 4.16
CA ALA A 166 -13.94 -23.81 4.76
C ALA A 166 -13.91 -24.61 6.08
N GLN A 167 -13.07 -25.64 6.18
CA GLN A 167 -12.91 -26.43 7.41
C GLN A 167 -12.22 -25.61 8.52
N LEU A 168 -11.22 -24.79 8.19
CA LEU A 168 -10.54 -23.91 9.15
C LEU A 168 -11.43 -22.79 9.70
N VAL A 169 -12.40 -22.32 8.89
CA VAL A 169 -13.34 -21.25 9.27
C VAL A 169 -14.60 -21.80 9.95
N ALA A 170 -14.92 -23.09 9.76
CA ALA A 170 -16.11 -23.70 10.33
C ALA A 170 -16.05 -23.69 11.88
N PRO A 171 -17.06 -23.11 12.55
CA PRO A 171 -17.15 -23.11 14.01
C PRO A 171 -17.47 -24.52 14.51
N GLY A 172 -16.44 -25.35 14.68
CA GLY A 172 -16.58 -26.73 15.12
C GLY A 172 -15.37 -27.62 14.86
N ALA A 173 -14.39 -27.19 14.05
CA ALA A 173 -13.17 -27.97 13.78
C ALA A 173 -12.12 -27.88 14.92
N ARG A 174 -12.36 -27.05 15.94
CA ARG A 174 -11.58 -27.07 17.19
C ARG A 174 -12.34 -27.85 18.24
N GLY A 175 -11.91 -29.07 18.52
CA GLY A 175 -12.21 -29.71 19.79
C GLY A 175 -11.55 -31.07 19.94
N PRO A 176 -11.39 -31.56 21.17
CA PRO A 176 -11.27 -30.85 22.45
C PRO A 176 -9.87 -30.27 22.72
#